data_AF-A0A419ETA9-F1
#
_entry.id   AF-A0A419ETA9-F1
#
_cell.length_a   1.000
_cell.length_b   1.000
_cell.length_c   1.000
_cell.angle_alpha   90.00
_cell.angle_beta   90.00
_cell.angle_gamma   90.00
#
_symmetry.space_group_name_H-M   'P 1'
#
loop_
_entity.id
_entity.type
_entity.pdbx_description
1 polymer ?
#
loop_
_entity_poly.entity_id
_entity_poly.type
_entity_poly.pdbx_seq_one_letter_code
_entity_poly.pdbx_strand_id
1 'polypeptide(L)' 'MSLREQNKYFEALRRFETKLEKKDSEDYKMLLSRHKDDEDLDILSMNRLRELYTKYYLDRQKKNYDAYFKKSPGE' A
#
# COMPACT_ATOMS: atom_id res chain seq x y z
N MET A 1 11.39 1.47 -11.63
CA MET A 1 9.92 1.42 -11.51
C MET A 1 9.35 2.55 -12.35
N SER A 2 8.19 2.36 -12.96
CA SER A 2 7.53 3.34 -13.83
C SER A 2 6.53 4.22 -13.06
N LEU A 3 6.23 5.43 -13.56
CA LEU A 3 5.13 6.28 -13.11
C LEU A 3 3.79 5.51 -13.00
N ARG A 4 3.58 4.53 -13.88
CA ARG A 4 2.41 3.64 -13.81
C ARG A 4 2.34 2.83 -12.51
N GLU A 5 3.48 2.37 -12.01
CA GLU A 5 3.56 1.61 -10.75
C GLU A 5 3.36 2.53 -9.54
N GLN A 6 3.91 3.75 -9.60
CA GLN A 6 3.68 4.78 -8.59
C GLN A 6 2.18 5.07 -8.43
N ASN A 7 1.47 5.35 -9.54
CA ASN A 7 0.04 5.61 -9.53
C ASN A 7 -0.75 4.43 -8.93
N LYS A 8 -0.40 3.20 -9.35
CA LYS A 8 -1.01 1.98 -8.82
C LYS A 8 -0.87 1.87 -7.30
N TYR A 9 0.29 2.22 -6.75
CA TYR A 9 0.52 2.16 -5.31
C TYR A 9 -0.28 3.22 -4.55
N PHE A 10 -0.33 4.46 -5.06
CA PHE A 10 -1.15 5.51 -4.45
C PHE A 10 -2.64 5.17 -4.49
N GLU A 11 -3.16 4.66 -5.60
CA GLU A 11 -4.56 4.22 -5.70
C GLU A 11 -4.91 3.11 -4.71
N ALA A 12 -4.00 2.13 -4.57
CA ALA A 12 -4.17 1.04 -3.62
C ALA A 12 -4.16 1.54 -2.17
N LEU A 13 -3.21 2.42 -1.83
CA LEU A 13 -3.02 2.95 -0.49
C LEU A 13 -4.08 3.98 -0.08
N ARG A 14 -4.69 4.69 -1.03
CA ARG A 14 -5.77 5.66 -0.77
C ARG A 14 -6.92 5.04 0.03
N ARG A 15 -7.23 3.75 -0.18
CA ARG A 15 -8.28 3.03 0.57
C ARG A 15 -7.89 2.68 2.02
N PHE A 16 -6.61 2.76 2.34
CA PHE A 16 -6.04 2.44 3.64
C PHE A 16 -5.53 3.69 4.36
N GLU A 17 -5.68 4.89 3.80
CA GLU A 17 -5.18 6.15 4.37
C GLU A 17 -5.65 6.38 5.81
N THR A 18 -6.91 6.03 6.11
CA THR A 18 -7.49 6.11 7.47
C THR A 18 -7.00 5.03 8.42
N LYS A 19 -6.32 4.01 7.89
CA LYS A 19 -5.80 2.84 8.63
C LYS A 19 -4.28 2.84 8.73
N LEU A 20 -3.62 3.86 8.17
CA LEU A 20 -2.17 4.03 8.29
C LEU A 20 -1.81 4.40 9.73
N GLU A 21 -0.69 3.87 10.19
CA GLU A 21 -0.10 4.32 11.45
C GLU A 21 0.39 5.76 11.31
N LYS A 22 0.50 6.49 12.43
CA LYS A 22 0.84 7.92 12.40
C LYS A 22 2.08 8.23 11.54
N LYS A 23 3.17 7.51 11.76
CA LYS A 23 4.44 7.65 11.02
C LYS A 23 4.26 7.33 9.53
N ASP A 24 3.57 6.23 9.23
CA ASP A 24 3.31 5.79 7.85
C ASP A 24 2.38 6.75 7.10
N SER A 25 1.45 7.40 7.82
CA SER A 25 0.56 8.43 7.29
C SER A 25 1.31 9.72 6.96
N GLU A 26 2.25 10.13 7.81
CA GLU A 26 3.13 11.28 7.56
C GLU A 26 3.98 11.04 6.31
N ASP A 27 4.62 9.87 6.21
CA ASP A 27 5.38 9.47 5.02
C ASP A 27 4.51 9.42 3.76
N TYR A 28 3.34 8.79 3.84
CA TYR A 28 2.39 8.70 2.72
C TYR A 28 1.95 10.08 2.22
N LYS A 29 1.64 11.01 3.13
CA LYS A 29 1.23 12.37 2.76
C LYS A 29 2.35 13.14 2.07
N MET A 30 3.59 13.01 2.55
CA MET A 30 4.75 13.64 1.93
C MET A 30 4.97 13.11 0.50
N LEU A 31 4.91 11.78 0.32
CA LEU A 31 5.04 11.13 -0.98
C LEU A 31 3.89 11.53 -1.93
N LEU A 32 2.66 11.60 -1.40
CA LEU A 32 1.48 11.99 -2.17
C LEU A 32 1.53 13.45 -2.63
N SER A 33 2.11 14.36 -1.83
CA SER A 33 2.30 15.75 -2.24
C SER A 33 3.18 15.83 -3.48
N ARG A 34 4.37 15.23 -3.43
CA ARG A 34 5.30 15.18 -4.57
C ARG A 34 4.66 14.59 -5.82
N HIS A 35 3.90 13.52 -5.66
CA HIS A 35 3.18 12.90 -6.77
C HIS A 35 2.11 13.83 -7.38
N LYS A 36 1.44 14.67 -6.59
CA LYS A 36 0.45 15.65 -7.08
C LYS A 36 1.08 16.86 -7.75
N ASP A 37 2.30 17.19 -7.34
CA ASP A 37 3.10 18.26 -7.94
C ASP A 37 3.79 17.81 -9.25
N ASP A 38 3.43 16.62 -9.77
CA ASP A 38 4.04 15.94 -10.92
C ASP A 38 5.57 15.75 -10.78
N GLU A 39 6.07 15.74 -9.54
CA GLU A 39 7.47 15.43 -9.24
C GLU A 39 7.71 13.92 -9.24
N ASP A 40 8.79 13.51 -9.91
CA ASP A 40 9.28 12.14 -9.85
C ASP A 40 9.79 11.83 -8.43
N LEU A 41 9.31 10.73 -7.87
CA LEU A 41 9.83 10.23 -6.60
C LEU A 41 11.22 9.63 -6.82
N ASP A 42 12.16 10.01 -5.96
CA ASP A 42 13.48 9.37 -5.93
C ASP A 42 13.38 7.89 -5.51
N ILE A 43 14.50 7.17 -5.66
CA ILE A 43 14.55 5.72 -5.38
C ILE A 43 14.16 5.40 -3.92
N LEU A 44 14.54 6.26 -2.97
CA LEU A 44 14.25 6.06 -1.55
C LEU A 44 12.74 6.23 -1.28
N SER A 45 12.16 7.29 -1.83
CA SER A 45 10.74 7.61 -1.78
C SER A 45 9.90 6.50 -2.42
N MET A 46 10.35 5.97 -3.55
CA MET A 46 9.71 4.85 -4.23
C MET A 46 9.79 3.54 -3.44
N ASN A 47 10.93 3.26 -2.81
CA ASN A 47 11.06 2.11 -1.91
C ASN A 47 10.11 2.24 -0.72
N ARG A 48 10.00 3.44 -0.13
CA ARG A 48 9.08 3.70 0.98
C ARG A 48 7.61 3.51 0.56
N LEU A 49 7.23 4.00 -0.62
CA LEU A 49 5.89 3.80 -1.17
C LEU A 49 5.57 2.31 -1.36
N ARG A 50 6.55 1.52 -1.83
CA ARG A 50 6.42 0.07 -2.00
C ARG A 50 6.27 -0.67 -0.66
N GLU A 51 7.00 -0.26 0.38
CA GLU A 51 6.86 -0.81 1.73
C GLU A 51 5.46 -0.58 2.27
N LEU A 52 4.96 0.66 2.17
CA LEU A 52 3.59 1.00 2.57
C LEU A 52 2.58 0.14 1.82
N TYR A 53 2.72 0.02 0.49
CA TYR A 53 1.86 -0.82 -0.35
C TYR A 53 1.87 -2.28 0.13
N THR A 54 3.04 -2.83 0.43
CA THR A 54 3.17 -4.21 0.90
C THR A 54 2.49 -4.40 2.26
N LYS A 55 2.78 -3.51 3.23
CA LYS A 55 2.26 -3.57 4.61
C LYS A 55 0.75 -3.44 4.68
N TYR A 56 0.15 -2.55 3.89
CA TYR A 56 -1.27 -2.21 4.02
C TYR A 56 -2.16 -2.84 2.96
N TYR A 57 -1.67 -3.09 1.75
CA TYR A 57 -2.46 -3.69 0.67
C TYR A 57 -2.21 -5.20 0.59
N LEU A 58 -0.97 -5.64 0.38
CA LEU A 58 -0.66 -7.06 0.14
C LEU A 58 -0.83 -7.91 1.40
N ASP A 59 -0.30 -7.48 2.54
CA ASP A 59 -0.41 -8.26 3.78
C ASP A 59 -1.85 -8.33 4.29
N ARG A 60 -2.67 -7.30 4.02
CA ARG A 60 -4.10 -7.34 4.35
C ARG A 60 -4.92 -8.16 3.35
N GLN A 61 -4.55 -8.18 2.08
CA GLN A 61 -5.13 -9.10 1.09
C GLN A 61 -4.83 -10.56 1.45
N LYS A 62 -3.58 -10.88 1.82
CA LYS A 62 -3.16 -12.23 2.23
C LYS A 62 -3.85 -12.73 3.49
N LYS A 63 -4.15 -11.85 4.45
CA LYS A 63 -4.90 -12.20 5.67
C LYS A 63 -6.38 -12.46 5.40
N ASN A 64 -6.87 -12.07 4.23
CA ASN A 64 -8.25 -12.22 3.85
C ASN A 64 -8.42 -13.58 3.14
N TYR A 65 -9.04 -14.53 3.85
CA TYR A 65 -9.84 -15.64 3.33
C TYR A 65 -9.28 -17.08 3.28
N ASP A 66 -7.97 -17.33 3.28
CA ASP A 66 -7.50 -18.74 3.22
C ASP A 66 -7.92 -19.57 4.46
N ALA A 67 -8.02 -18.92 5.62
CA ALA A 67 -8.45 -19.55 6.87
C ALA A 67 -9.97 -19.82 6.96
N TYR A 68 -10.79 -19.18 6.12
CA TYR A 68 -12.25 -19.30 6.17
C TYR A 68 -12.81 -20.35 5.19
N PHE A 69 -12.00 -20.83 4.24
CA PHE A 69 -12.41 -21.82 3.22
C PHE A 69 -11.94 -23.25 3.50
N LYS A 70 -11.20 -23.50 4.59
CA LYS A 70 -10.99 -24.87 5.07
C LYS A 70 -12.28 -25.37 5.75
N LYS A 71 -13.25 -25.77 4.92
CA LYS A 71 -14.36 -26.62 5.34
C LYS A 71 -13.75 -27.82 6.08
N SER A 72 -14.24 -28.08 7.29
CA SER A 72 -13.98 -29.31 8.01
C SER A 72 -14.14 -30.50 7.06
N PRO A 73 -13.21 -31.48 7.04
CA PRO A 73 -13.49 -32.73 6.37
C PRO A 73 -14.78 -33.28 6.97
N GLY A 74 -15.71 -33.65 6.10
CA GLY A 74 -16.98 -34.25 6.50
C GLY A 74 -16.73 -35.46 7.40
N GLU A 75 -17.66 -35.62 8.33
CA GLU A 75 -17.83 -36.72 9.28
C GLU A 75 -17.72 -38.11 8.63
#